data_AF-A0A1F6CPF4-F1
#
_entry.id   AF-A0A1F6CPF4-F1
#
_cell.length_a   1.000
_cell.length_b   1.000
_cell.length_c   1.000
_cell.angle_alpha   90.00
_cell.angle_beta   90.00
_cell.angle_gamma   90.00
#
_symmetry.space_group_name_H-M   'P 1'
#
loop_
_entity.id
_entity.type
_entity.pdbx_description
1 polymer ?
#
loop_
_entity_poly.entity_id
_entity_poly.type
_entity_poly.pdbx_seq_one_letter_code
_entity_poly.pdbx_strand_id
1 'polypeptide(L)'
;MSHIGTTEHIRNGITFPEFALRCACMFLRDTSVVKGGPLGVHIPKFETTAYHRNELMQAKATRKMLKGLSSRARLKWAAREAGKAFRAEQSEYEKSVERIRKLRSKYVNMLTKTKAWEPPAQHIRLKEIMLEQIQKDMKDDLNAGDPPKQSTAKQFLSWEMAKLKRDIVYHSKELKMERSVTADTNQWIGDLTKSLVVFQKNGRGASAH
;
A
#
# COMPACT_ATOMS: atom_id res chain seq x y z
N MET A 1 -2.91 -17.79 8.60
CA MET A 1 -1.45 -17.69 8.77
C MET A 1 -0.99 -16.37 8.18
N SER A 2 -0.33 -15.55 8.99
CA SER A 2 0.23 -14.26 8.60
C SER A 2 1.24 -14.45 7.46
N HIS A 3 1.05 -13.72 6.35
CA HIS A 3 2.02 -13.65 5.27
C HIS A 3 3.25 -12.92 5.82
N ILE A 4 4.27 -13.65 6.26
CA ILE A 4 5.59 -13.04 6.43
C ILE A 4 6.05 -12.76 4.99
N GLY A 5 6.30 -11.49 4.66
CA GLY A 5 6.70 -11.01 3.33
C GLY A 5 8.05 -11.60 2.84
N THR A 6 8.12 -12.92 2.67
CA THR A 6 9.28 -13.67 2.20
C THR A 6 9.56 -13.41 0.71
N THR A 7 8.53 -12.99 -0.02
CA THR A 7 8.52 -12.52 -1.40
C THR A 7 9.55 -11.42 -1.67
N GLU A 8 9.62 -10.41 -0.80
CA GLU A 8 10.56 -9.31 -0.89
C GLU A 8 12.00 -9.79 -0.73
N HIS A 9 12.22 -10.75 0.15
CA HIS A 9 13.56 -11.28 0.43
C HIS A 9 14.10 -12.14 -0.73
N ILE A 10 13.26 -12.98 -1.35
CA ILE A 10 13.65 -13.71 -2.58
C ILE A 10 13.99 -12.73 -3.69
N ARG A 11 13.20 -11.66 -3.84
CA ARG A 11 13.49 -10.57 -4.79
C ARG A 11 14.82 -9.90 -4.50
N ASN A 12 15.17 -9.69 -3.24
CA ASN A 12 16.41 -9.06 -2.81
C ASN A 12 17.62 -10.02 -2.80
N GLY A 13 17.43 -11.29 -3.16
CA GLY A 13 18.53 -12.26 -3.29
C GLY A 13 18.93 -12.95 -2.00
N ILE A 14 17.98 -13.17 -1.09
CA ILE A 14 18.18 -13.97 0.13
C ILE A 14 18.77 -15.35 -0.19
N THR A 15 19.64 -15.84 0.68
CA THR A 15 20.19 -17.19 0.58
C THR A 15 19.17 -18.24 1.02
N PHE A 16 19.41 -19.50 0.65
CA PHE A 16 18.53 -20.61 1.04
C PHE A 16 18.43 -20.79 2.57
N PRO A 17 19.53 -20.77 3.35
CA PRO A 17 19.45 -20.88 4.81
C PRO A 17 18.64 -19.75 5.45
N GLU A 18 18.85 -18.50 5.01
CA GLU A 18 18.10 -17.35 5.51
C GLU A 18 16.60 -17.46 5.18
N PHE A 19 16.25 -17.95 3.99
CA PHE A 19 14.87 -18.22 3.60
C PHE A 19 14.24 -19.31 4.49
N ALA A 20 14.94 -20.42 4.70
CA ALA A 20 14.48 -21.51 5.56
C ALA A 20 14.24 -21.06 7.00
N LEU A 21 15.16 -20.27 7.58
CA LEU A 21 15.01 -19.69 8.92
C LEU A 21 13.81 -18.77 9.03
N ARG A 22 13.55 -17.93 8.02
CA ARG A 22 12.37 -17.05 8.00
C ARG A 22 11.07 -17.85 7.95
N CYS A 23 11.01 -18.92 7.16
CA CYS A 23 9.87 -19.83 7.15
C CYS A 23 9.73 -20.55 8.51
N ALA A 24 10.83 -20.91 9.17
CA ALA A 24 10.80 -21.48 10.51
C ALA A 24 10.22 -20.51 11.55
N CYS A 25 10.51 -19.21 11.44
CA CYS A 25 9.91 -18.19 12.30
C CYS A 25 8.38 -18.11 12.20
N MET A 26 7.74 -18.63 11.13
CA MET A 26 6.27 -18.74 11.05
C MET A 26 5.68 -19.73 12.06
N PHE A 27 6.49 -20.69 12.54
CA PHE A 27 6.11 -21.64 13.59
C PHE A 27 6.38 -21.09 15.00
N LEU A 28 7.24 -20.07 15.11
CA LEU A 28 7.58 -19.45 16.39
C LEU A 28 6.52 -18.38 16.71
N ARG A 29 5.80 -18.57 17.81
CA ARG A 29 4.66 -17.75 18.24
C ARG A 29 5.02 -16.32 18.69
N ASP A 30 6.29 -15.92 18.64
CA ASP A 30 6.76 -14.73 19.33
C ASP A 30 7.43 -13.70 18.41
N THR A 31 6.65 -12.69 18.02
CA THR A 31 7.11 -11.50 17.30
C THR A 31 7.29 -10.30 18.25
N SER A 32 7.36 -10.51 19.57
CA SER A 32 7.32 -9.44 20.58
C SER A 32 8.59 -8.59 20.71
N VAL A 33 9.67 -8.89 20.00
CA VAL A 33 10.94 -8.13 20.07
C VAL A 33 10.81 -6.72 19.47
N VAL A 34 9.68 -6.37 18.84
CA VAL A 34 9.53 -5.10 18.09
C VAL A 34 8.39 -4.26 18.65
N LYS A 35 8.71 -3.40 19.65
CA LYS A 35 8.20 -2.02 19.87
C LYS A 35 7.97 -1.70 21.36
N GLY A 36 9.04 -1.32 22.05
CA GLY A 36 8.97 -0.59 23.32
C GLY A 36 9.74 0.73 23.17
N GLY A 37 9.02 1.86 23.15
CA GLY A 37 9.60 3.20 23.16
C GLY A 37 9.08 4.01 24.36
N PRO A 38 9.82 5.02 24.86
CA PRO A 38 9.48 5.72 26.10
C PRO A 38 8.21 6.57 26.01
N LEU A 39 7.38 6.49 27.04
CA LEU A 39 6.26 7.41 27.30
C LEU A 39 6.81 8.77 27.78
N GLY A 40 6.79 9.76 26.90
CA GLY A 40 7.22 11.13 27.26
C GLY A 40 7.35 12.11 26.10
N VAL A 41 6.99 11.72 24.88
CA VAL A 41 7.10 12.60 23.71
C VAL A 41 5.88 13.52 23.64
N HIS A 42 6.12 14.82 23.57
CA HIS A 42 5.12 15.81 23.19
C HIS A 42 4.43 15.36 21.89
N ILE A 43 3.14 15.02 21.97
CA ILE A 43 2.37 14.65 20.78
C ILE A 43 2.07 15.95 20.03
N PRO A 44 2.65 16.16 18.82
CA PRO A 44 2.39 17.37 18.06
C PRO A 44 0.91 17.42 17.65
N LYS A 45 0.39 18.64 17.47
CA LYS A 45 -0.95 18.81 16.91
C LYS A 45 -1.01 18.18 15.52
N PHE A 46 -2.10 17.50 15.25
CA PHE A 46 -2.42 16.97 13.94
C PHE A 46 -2.88 18.12 13.05
N GLU A 47 -2.39 18.16 11.81
CA GLU A 47 -2.78 19.14 10.80
C GLU A 47 -3.53 18.44 9.67
N THR A 48 -4.52 19.13 9.08
CA THR A 48 -5.17 18.65 7.87
C THR A 48 -4.21 18.75 6.70
N THR A 49 -4.20 17.75 5.82
CA THR A 49 -3.42 17.79 4.59
C THR A 49 -4.10 18.68 3.54
N ALA A 50 -3.31 19.20 2.59
CA ALA A 50 -3.87 19.90 1.44
C ALA A 50 -4.45 18.96 0.36
N TYR A 51 -4.30 17.63 0.53
CA TYR A 51 -4.55 16.64 -0.52
C TYR A 51 -6.01 16.67 -1.01
N HIS A 52 -6.98 16.37 -0.13
CA HIS A 52 -8.38 16.31 -0.55
C HIS A 52 -8.93 17.65 -1.03
N ARG A 53 -8.43 18.76 -0.48
CA ARG A 53 -8.75 20.10 -0.97
C ARG A 53 -8.25 20.30 -2.40
N ASN A 54 -7.01 19.94 -2.69
CA ASN A 54 -6.39 20.11 -4.00
C ASN A 54 -7.07 19.21 -5.04
N GLU A 55 -7.27 17.92 -4.74
CA GLU A 55 -7.96 16.98 -5.62
C GLU A 55 -9.40 17.42 -5.92
N LEU A 56 -10.14 17.89 -4.92
CA LEU A 56 -11.50 18.42 -5.12
C LEU A 56 -11.51 19.64 -6.05
N MET A 57 -10.54 20.54 -5.89
CA MET A 57 -10.41 21.74 -6.71
C MET A 57 -10.09 21.36 -8.16
N GLN A 58 -9.13 20.47 -8.38
CA GLN A 58 -8.74 19.98 -9.70
C GLN A 58 -9.89 19.25 -10.39
N ALA A 59 -10.61 18.37 -9.68
CA ALA A 59 -11.74 17.64 -10.23
C ALA A 59 -12.89 18.58 -10.65
N LYS A 60 -13.21 19.60 -9.83
CA LYS A 60 -14.21 20.63 -10.17
C LYS A 60 -13.77 21.46 -11.37
N ALA A 61 -12.52 21.91 -11.40
CA ALA A 61 -11.97 22.71 -12.50
C ALA A 61 -12.00 21.94 -13.81
N THR A 62 -11.52 20.69 -13.82
CA THR A 62 -11.50 19.82 -15.00
C THR A 62 -12.91 19.55 -15.50
N ARG A 63 -13.86 19.21 -14.61
CA ARG A 63 -15.26 18.98 -15.00
C ARG A 63 -15.90 20.23 -15.59
N LYS A 64 -15.63 21.42 -15.02
CA LYS A 64 -16.13 22.70 -15.55
C LYS A 64 -15.55 22.99 -16.94
N MET A 65 -14.23 22.84 -17.10
CA MET A 65 -13.55 22.99 -18.38
C MET A 65 -14.17 22.08 -19.44
N LEU A 66 -14.30 20.78 -19.17
CA LEU A 66 -14.86 19.82 -20.12
C LEU A 66 -16.30 20.16 -20.53
N LYS A 67 -17.14 20.61 -19.59
CA LYS A 67 -18.51 21.04 -19.89
C LYS A 67 -18.56 22.29 -20.77
N GLY A 68 -17.58 23.19 -20.66
CA GLY A 68 -17.48 24.39 -21.48
C GLY A 68 -16.96 24.15 -22.91
N LEU A 69 -16.39 22.98 -23.18
CA LEU A 69 -15.88 22.62 -24.51
C LEU A 69 -17.00 22.13 -25.44
N SER A 70 -16.89 22.47 -26.73
CA SER A 70 -17.72 21.88 -27.79
C SER A 70 -17.53 20.36 -27.87
N SER A 71 -18.50 19.65 -28.43
CA SER A 71 -18.42 18.18 -28.57
C SER A 71 -17.16 17.72 -29.32
N ARG A 72 -16.78 18.44 -30.38
CA ARG A 72 -15.55 18.16 -31.15
C ARG A 72 -14.29 18.41 -30.31
N ALA A 73 -14.24 19.53 -29.57
CA ALA A 73 -13.10 19.85 -28.72
C ALA A 73 -12.94 18.85 -27.55
N ARG A 74 -14.05 18.40 -26.95
CA ARG A 74 -14.04 17.35 -25.92
C ARG A 74 -13.47 16.04 -26.43
N LEU A 75 -13.90 15.59 -27.61
CA LEU A 75 -13.38 14.35 -28.19
C LEU A 75 -11.90 14.45 -28.54
N LYS A 76 -11.44 15.60 -29.05
CA LYS A 76 -10.00 15.84 -29.30
C LYS A 76 -9.19 15.82 -28.01
N TRP A 77 -9.69 16.44 -26.95
CA TRP A 77 -9.08 16.37 -25.62
C TRP A 77 -9.02 14.92 -25.11
N ALA A 78 -10.14 14.19 -25.19
CA ALA A 78 -10.24 12.83 -24.71
C ALA A 78 -9.31 11.87 -25.47
N ALA A 79 -9.18 12.03 -26.79
CA ALA A 79 -8.24 11.24 -27.60
C ALA A 79 -6.79 11.44 -27.13
N ARG A 80 -6.41 12.69 -26.83
CA ARG A 80 -5.07 13.02 -26.36
C ARG A 80 -4.80 12.43 -24.98
N GLU A 81 -5.72 12.60 -24.03
CA GLU A 81 -5.55 12.07 -22.67
C GLU A 81 -5.63 10.54 -22.63
N ALA A 82 -6.50 9.90 -23.43
CA ALA A 82 -6.53 8.46 -23.59
C ALA A 82 -5.18 7.91 -24.09
N GLY A 83 -4.55 8.59 -25.06
CA GLY A 83 -3.23 8.21 -25.55
C GLY A 83 -2.13 8.37 -24.50
N LYS A 84 -2.21 9.40 -23.64
CA LYS A 84 -1.26 9.56 -22.52
C LYS A 84 -1.44 8.47 -21.46
N ALA A 85 -2.67 8.21 -21.05
CA ALA A 85 -3.01 7.17 -20.08
C ALA A 85 -2.53 5.80 -20.57
N PHE A 86 -2.84 5.46 -21.83
CA PHE A 86 -2.37 4.23 -22.46
C PHE A 86 -0.85 4.11 -22.47
N ARG A 87 -0.11 5.17 -22.84
CA ARG A 87 1.37 5.12 -22.82
C ARG A 87 1.93 4.92 -21.42
N ALA A 88 1.32 5.53 -20.40
CA ALA A 88 1.72 5.34 -19.02
C ALA A 88 1.47 3.90 -18.57
N GLU A 89 0.28 3.37 -18.83
CA GLU A 89 -0.08 1.97 -18.53
C GLU A 89 0.83 0.98 -19.27
N GLN A 90 1.11 1.23 -20.55
CA GLN A 90 2.00 0.42 -21.37
C GLN A 90 3.42 0.40 -20.81
N SER A 91 3.96 1.55 -20.40
CA SER A 91 5.27 1.64 -19.74
C SER A 91 5.30 0.86 -18.43
N GLU A 92 4.28 0.95 -17.58
CA GLU A 92 4.22 0.18 -16.33
C GLU A 92 4.05 -1.33 -16.57
N TYR A 93 3.31 -1.71 -17.61
CA TYR A 93 3.20 -3.09 -18.05
C TYR A 93 4.55 -3.64 -18.50
N GLU A 94 5.29 -2.92 -19.33
CA GLU A 94 6.63 -3.30 -19.80
C GLU A 94 7.62 -3.43 -18.64
N LYS A 95 7.62 -2.48 -17.70
CA LYS A 95 8.41 -2.59 -16.46
C LYS A 95 8.04 -3.82 -15.65
N SER A 96 6.75 -4.14 -15.57
CA SER A 96 6.27 -5.33 -14.85
C SER A 96 6.71 -6.62 -15.52
N VAL A 97 6.61 -6.71 -16.85
CA VAL A 97 7.12 -7.85 -17.64
C VAL A 97 8.63 -8.04 -17.42
N GLU A 98 9.41 -6.97 -17.47
CA GLU A 98 10.85 -7.03 -17.25
C GLU A 98 11.20 -7.42 -15.79
N ARG A 99 10.48 -6.87 -14.81
CA ARG A 99 10.60 -7.27 -13.39
C ARG A 99 10.34 -8.77 -13.23
N ILE A 100 9.28 -9.28 -13.86
CA ILE A 100 8.89 -10.70 -13.82
C ILE A 100 9.97 -11.57 -14.45
N ARG A 101 10.51 -11.16 -15.59
CA ARG A 101 11.61 -11.86 -16.27
C ARG A 101 12.82 -12.03 -15.36
N LYS A 102 13.23 -10.95 -14.67
CA LYS A 102 14.36 -10.97 -13.71
C LYS A 102 14.07 -11.80 -12.46
N LEU A 103 12.83 -11.79 -11.99
CA LEU A 103 12.44 -12.43 -10.75
C LEU A 103 12.23 -13.96 -10.90
N ARG A 104 11.80 -14.42 -12.08
CA ARG A 104 11.54 -15.83 -12.37
C ARG A 104 12.75 -16.72 -12.05
N SER A 105 13.96 -16.31 -12.44
CA SER A 105 15.18 -17.12 -12.17
C SER A 105 15.47 -17.26 -10.68
N LYS A 106 15.21 -16.21 -9.88
CA LYS A 106 15.40 -16.24 -8.42
C LYS A 106 14.45 -17.23 -7.75
N TYR A 107 13.17 -17.20 -8.13
CA TYR A 107 12.20 -18.18 -7.64
C TYR A 107 12.54 -19.62 -8.05
N VAL A 108 12.90 -19.84 -9.32
CA VAL A 108 13.27 -21.18 -9.81
C VAL A 108 14.50 -21.71 -9.05
N ASN A 109 15.49 -20.87 -8.78
CA ASN A 109 16.66 -21.23 -7.99
C ASN A 109 16.27 -21.62 -6.54
N MET A 110 15.48 -20.78 -5.86
CA MET A 110 15.04 -21.05 -4.48
C MET A 110 14.18 -22.33 -4.40
N LEU A 111 13.29 -22.53 -5.38
CA LEU A 111 12.46 -23.73 -5.50
C LEU A 111 13.34 -24.98 -5.68
N THR A 112 14.36 -24.90 -6.53
CA THR A 112 15.30 -26.00 -6.78
C THR A 112 16.05 -26.38 -5.50
N LYS A 113 16.59 -25.38 -4.78
CA LYS A 113 17.27 -25.60 -3.50
C LYS A 113 16.34 -26.21 -2.45
N THR A 114 15.11 -25.72 -2.36
CA THR A 114 14.09 -26.24 -1.42
C THR A 114 13.71 -27.67 -1.75
N LYS A 115 13.56 -28.02 -3.03
CA LYS A 115 13.27 -29.41 -3.45
C LYS A 115 14.43 -30.36 -3.14
N ALA A 116 15.66 -29.94 -3.38
CA ALA A 116 16.87 -30.72 -3.16
C ALA A 116 17.24 -30.89 -1.68
N TRP A 117 16.75 -30.00 -0.80
CA TRP A 117 17.02 -30.09 0.62
C TRP A 117 16.36 -31.33 1.24
N GLU A 118 17.13 -32.18 1.89
CA GLU A 118 16.65 -33.34 2.65
C GLU A 118 16.64 -32.99 4.15
N PRO A 119 15.50 -32.48 4.68
CA PRO A 119 15.40 -32.12 6.08
C PRO A 119 15.38 -33.37 6.99
N PRO A 120 15.84 -33.25 8.24
CA PRO A 120 15.49 -34.19 9.30
C PRO A 120 13.97 -34.36 9.43
N ALA A 121 13.50 -35.49 9.98
CA ALA A 121 12.07 -35.83 10.05
C ALA A 121 11.20 -34.72 10.68
N GLN A 122 11.70 -34.06 11.72
CA GLN A 122 11.03 -32.96 12.42
C GLN A 122 10.86 -31.67 11.57
N HIS A 123 11.53 -31.58 10.41
CA HIS A 123 11.51 -30.42 9.53
C HIS A 123 10.86 -30.69 8.17
N ILE A 124 10.27 -31.87 7.96
CA ILE A 124 9.52 -32.18 6.73
C ILE A 124 8.41 -31.15 6.50
N ARG A 125 7.64 -30.82 7.55
CA ARG A 125 6.58 -29.80 7.47
C ARG A 125 7.10 -28.40 7.14
N LEU A 126 8.32 -28.06 7.56
CA LEU A 126 8.95 -26.80 7.20
C LEU A 126 9.25 -26.75 5.69
N LYS A 127 9.79 -27.83 5.11
CA LYS A 127 10.01 -27.94 3.66
C LYS A 127 8.71 -27.79 2.87
N GLU A 128 7.62 -28.43 3.31
CA GLU A 128 6.30 -28.30 2.68
C GLU A 128 5.84 -26.84 2.65
N ILE A 129 5.91 -26.14 3.78
CA ILE A 129 5.52 -24.72 3.87
C ILE A 129 6.42 -23.84 2.98
N MET A 130 7.73 -24.10 2.96
CA MET A 130 8.64 -23.38 2.08
C MET A 130 8.25 -23.54 0.60
N LEU A 131 7.87 -24.75 0.18
CA LEU A 131 7.41 -25.01 -1.19
C LEU A 131 6.08 -24.32 -1.49
N GLU A 132 5.11 -24.39 -0.58
CA GLU A 132 3.81 -23.71 -0.71
C GLU A 132 3.97 -22.19 -0.81
N GLN A 133 4.82 -21.60 0.04
CA GLN A 133 5.10 -20.17 0.03
C GLN A 133 5.73 -19.73 -1.29
N ILE A 134 6.71 -20.47 -1.80
CA ILE A 134 7.34 -20.16 -3.10
C ILE A 134 6.30 -20.25 -4.22
N GLN A 135 5.48 -21.30 -4.26
CA GLN A 135 4.48 -21.48 -5.31
C GLN A 135 3.42 -20.38 -5.31
N LYS A 136 2.93 -20.02 -4.12
CA LYS A 136 1.97 -18.93 -3.95
C LYS A 136 2.56 -17.61 -4.42
N ASP A 137 3.76 -17.28 -3.94
CA ASP A 137 4.43 -16.04 -4.31
C ASP A 137 4.72 -15.99 -5.80
N MET A 138 5.15 -17.09 -6.42
CA MET A 138 5.34 -17.16 -7.87
C MET A 138 4.06 -16.85 -8.64
N LYS A 139 2.90 -17.32 -8.17
CA LYS A 139 1.61 -17.07 -8.83
C LYS A 139 1.27 -15.58 -8.82
N ASP A 140 1.53 -14.90 -7.71
CA ASP A 140 1.19 -13.49 -7.52
C ASP A 140 2.26 -12.59 -8.19
N ASP A 141 3.55 -12.83 -7.94
CA ASP A 141 4.64 -11.96 -8.38
C ASP A 141 5.01 -12.12 -9.85
N LEU A 142 4.76 -13.29 -10.46
CA LEU A 142 5.06 -13.59 -11.86
C LEU A 142 3.87 -13.39 -12.80
N ASN A 143 2.85 -12.65 -12.35
CA ASN A 143 1.70 -12.28 -13.15
C ASN A 143 1.78 -10.81 -13.56
N ALA A 144 1.92 -10.55 -14.86
CA ALA A 144 1.90 -9.18 -15.41
C ALA A 144 0.48 -8.66 -15.64
N GLY A 145 -0.53 -9.55 -15.57
CA GLY A 145 -1.86 -9.29 -16.10
C GLY A 145 -1.86 -9.24 -17.63
N ASP A 146 -2.99 -8.80 -18.17
CA ASP A 146 -3.16 -8.58 -19.60
C ASP A 146 -2.47 -7.28 -20.05
N PRO A 147 -1.94 -7.21 -21.29
CA PRO A 147 -1.48 -5.96 -21.87
C PRO A 147 -2.59 -4.90 -21.86
N PRO A 148 -2.26 -3.64 -21.55
CA PRO A 148 -3.25 -2.57 -21.54
C PRO A 148 -3.84 -2.39 -22.95
N LYS A 149 -5.10 -1.98 -23.01
CA LYS A 149 -5.81 -1.72 -24.25
C LYS A 149 -6.19 -0.25 -24.31
N GLN A 150 -5.79 0.41 -25.40
CA GLN A 150 -6.14 1.81 -25.58
C GLN A 150 -7.66 1.97 -25.73
N SER A 151 -8.26 2.75 -24.85
CA SER A 151 -9.67 3.13 -24.95
C SER A 151 -9.91 4.10 -26.10
N THR A 152 -11.09 4.02 -26.73
CA THR A 152 -11.52 5.06 -27.68
C THR A 152 -11.75 6.39 -26.96
N ALA A 153 -11.68 7.50 -27.70
CA ALA A 153 -11.94 8.83 -27.14
C ALA A 153 -13.33 8.95 -26.47
N LYS A 154 -14.35 8.28 -27.02
CA LYS A 154 -15.71 8.27 -26.46
C LYS A 154 -15.76 7.51 -25.13
N GLN A 155 -15.16 6.32 -25.07
CA GLN A 155 -15.09 5.51 -23.85
C GLN A 155 -14.32 6.25 -22.75
N PHE A 156 -13.15 6.79 -23.08
CA PHE A 156 -12.33 7.56 -22.15
C PHE A 156 -13.09 8.76 -21.60
N LEU A 157 -13.72 9.56 -22.47
CA LEU A 157 -14.50 10.72 -22.04
C LEU A 157 -15.65 10.33 -21.10
N SER A 158 -16.35 9.24 -21.41
CA SER A 158 -17.45 8.74 -20.57
C SER A 158 -16.96 8.32 -19.18
N TRP A 159 -15.88 7.53 -19.14
CA TRP A 159 -15.26 7.07 -17.90
C TRP A 159 -14.74 8.25 -17.06
N GLU A 160 -14.04 9.19 -17.69
CA GLU A 160 -13.46 10.36 -17.02
C GLU A 160 -14.54 11.28 -16.44
N MET A 161 -15.63 11.52 -17.19
CA MET A 161 -16.77 12.30 -16.68
C MET A 161 -17.45 11.62 -15.49
N ALA A 162 -17.55 10.29 -15.49
CA ALA A 162 -18.06 9.52 -14.36
C ALA A 162 -17.10 9.54 -13.17
N LYS A 163 -15.79 9.41 -13.42
CA LYS A 163 -14.72 9.51 -12.43
C LYS A 163 -14.76 10.87 -11.73
N LEU A 164 -14.71 11.97 -12.48
CA LEU A 164 -14.79 13.33 -11.93
C LEU A 164 -16.05 13.55 -11.06
N LYS A 165 -17.19 12.93 -11.41
CA LYS A 165 -18.39 13.00 -10.56
C LYS A 165 -18.17 12.28 -9.23
N ARG A 166 -17.56 11.08 -9.23
CA ARG A 166 -17.24 10.33 -8.01
C ARG A 166 -16.17 11.05 -7.18
N ASP A 167 -15.10 11.53 -7.80
CA ASP A 167 -13.98 12.22 -7.13
C ASP A 167 -14.47 13.47 -6.41
N ILE A 168 -15.36 14.26 -7.02
CA ILE A 168 -15.96 15.43 -6.37
C ILE A 168 -16.74 15.03 -5.11
N VAL A 169 -17.52 13.94 -5.16
CA VAL A 169 -18.29 13.48 -4.00
C VAL A 169 -17.37 12.95 -2.91
N TYR A 170 -16.44 12.07 -3.29
CA TYR A 170 -15.48 11.45 -2.39
C TYR A 170 -14.61 12.49 -1.69
N HIS A 171 -13.92 13.35 -2.42
CA HIS A 171 -13.03 14.35 -1.82
C HIS A 171 -13.79 15.43 -1.04
N SER A 172 -15.04 15.74 -1.39
CA SER A 172 -15.86 16.62 -0.53
C SER A 172 -16.18 15.97 0.81
N LYS A 173 -16.47 14.65 0.81
CA LYS A 173 -16.75 13.88 2.03
C LYS A 173 -15.49 13.73 2.88
N GLU A 174 -14.38 13.29 2.28
CA GLU A 174 -13.11 13.09 2.99
C GLU A 174 -12.56 14.39 3.56
N LEU A 175 -12.62 15.51 2.82
CA LEU A 175 -12.18 16.81 3.33
C LEU A 175 -12.99 17.25 4.57
N LYS A 176 -14.30 16.92 4.62
CA LYS A 176 -15.13 17.20 5.80
C LYS A 176 -14.75 16.28 6.96
N MET A 177 -14.55 14.99 6.70
CA MET A 177 -14.16 14.02 7.73
C MET A 177 -12.77 14.32 8.29
N GLU A 178 -11.77 14.58 7.45
CA GLU A 178 -10.41 14.93 7.86
C GLU A 178 -10.43 16.12 8.82
N ARG A 179 -11.16 17.19 8.49
CA ARG A 179 -11.32 18.35 9.37
C ARG A 179 -11.94 18.00 10.72
N SER A 180 -12.97 17.14 10.74
CA SER A 180 -13.60 16.69 12.00
C SER A 180 -12.64 15.85 12.81
N VAL A 181 -12.06 14.80 12.21
CA VAL A 181 -11.15 13.86 12.87
C VAL A 181 -9.92 14.59 13.41
N THR A 182 -9.33 15.52 12.66
CA THR A 182 -8.20 16.33 13.14
C THR A 182 -8.60 17.19 14.34
N ALA A 183 -9.77 17.83 14.31
CA ALA A 183 -10.27 18.62 15.43
C ALA A 183 -10.51 17.76 16.68
N ASP A 184 -11.24 16.65 16.51
CA ASP A 184 -11.60 15.71 17.59
C ASP A 184 -10.34 15.08 18.21
N THR A 185 -9.37 14.70 17.37
CA THR A 185 -8.09 14.12 17.82
C THR A 185 -7.26 15.15 18.59
N ASN A 186 -7.16 16.38 18.09
CA ASN A 186 -6.44 17.45 18.78
C ASN A 186 -7.11 17.81 20.12
N GLN A 187 -8.44 17.80 20.19
CA GLN A 187 -9.18 17.99 21.42
C GLN A 187 -8.89 16.85 22.40
N TRP A 188 -9.01 15.60 21.97
CA TRP A 188 -8.77 14.42 22.80
C TRP A 188 -7.34 14.38 23.36
N ILE A 189 -6.32 14.68 22.55
CA ILE A 189 -4.92 14.79 23.00
C ILE A 189 -4.76 15.91 24.02
N GLY A 190 -5.42 17.06 23.79
CA GLY A 190 -5.40 18.18 24.72
C GLY A 190 -5.99 17.79 26.08
N ASP A 191 -7.13 17.11 26.08
CA ASP A 191 -7.84 16.66 27.29
C ASP A 191 -7.06 15.56 28.02
N LEU A 192 -6.51 14.59 27.30
CA LEU A 192 -5.63 13.55 27.85
C LEU A 192 -4.38 14.16 28.50
N THR A 193 -3.70 15.07 27.80
CA THR A 193 -2.50 15.73 28.32
C THR A 193 -2.79 16.49 29.61
N LYS A 194 -3.89 17.25 29.66
CA LYS A 194 -4.32 17.96 30.88
C LYS A 194 -4.62 16.98 32.02
N SER A 195 -5.34 15.90 31.74
CA SER A 195 -5.67 14.87 32.74
C SER A 195 -4.42 14.26 33.35
N LEU A 196 -3.43 13.91 32.53
CA LEU A 196 -2.16 13.34 32.99
C LEU A 196 -1.33 14.34 33.82
N VAL A 197 -1.28 15.62 33.43
CA VAL A 197 -0.62 16.67 34.21
C VAL A 197 -1.29 16.85 35.58
N VAL A 198 -2.63 16.84 35.63
CA VAL A 198 -3.38 16.91 36.90
C VAL A 198 -3.09 15.69 37.76
N PHE A 199 -3.09 14.48 37.19
CA PHE A 199 -2.76 13.25 37.92
C PHE A 199 -1.34 13.29 38.52
N GLN A 200 -0.35 13.75 37.75
CA GLN A 200 1.03 13.91 38.22
C GLN A 200 1.15 14.93 39.36
N LYS A 201 0.45 16.07 39.28
CA LYS A 201 0.45 17.11 40.32
C LYS A 201 -0.26 16.68 41.60
N ASN A 202 -1.26 15.80 41.52
CA ASN A 202 -2.07 15.36 42.65
C ASN A 202 -1.49 14.17 43.44
N GLY A 203 -0.20 13.85 43.27
CA GLY A 203 0.56 13.11 44.28
C GLY A 203 0.21 11.63 44.50
N ARG A 204 -0.25 10.90 43.48
CA ARG A 204 -0.29 9.41 43.52
C ARG A 204 0.81 8.73 42.69
N GLY A 205 1.84 9.50 42.31
CA GLY A 205 3.04 9.02 41.61
C GLY A 205 4.32 9.00 42.46
N ALA A 206 4.24 9.33 43.74
CA ALA A 206 5.34 9.11 44.69
C ALA A 206 5.11 7.77 45.40
N SER A 207 5.46 6.66 44.74
CA SER A 207 5.74 5.43 45.48
C SER A 207 7.15 5.54 46.06
N ALA A 208 7.16 5.48 47.39
CA ALA A 208 8.24 5.18 48.32
C ALA A 208 9.54 4.60 47.70
N HIS A 209 10.65 5.27 48.02
CA HIS A 209 11.92 4.60 48.26
C HIS A 209 12.13 4.48 49.77
#